data_AF-A0A542HVC8-F1
#
_entry.id   AF-A0A542HVC8-F1
#
_cell.length_a   1.000
_cell.length_b   1.000
_cell.length_c   1.000
_cell.angle_alpha   90.00
_cell.angle_beta   90.00
_cell.angle_gamma   90.00
#
_symmetry.space_group_name_H-M   'P 1'
#
loop_
_entity.id
_entity.type
_entity.pdbx_description
1 polymer ?
#
loop_
_entity_poly.entity_id
_entity_poly.type
_entity_poly.pdbx_seq_one_letter_code
_entity_poly.pdbx_strand_id
1 'polypeptide(L)'
;MSEWQVVWVPDPWQWGTLPVEGVLGVQDLPEAVARIGLKPGDPVYIRPNGMVDRDFLDFVRSEVFRNLERESKRNYGTDYRPLLTFLSSRGLSWREATPQDLADYRHWRCDAPENPERIGGTKWNREAAAFTKLFRWGKVHPLPVDVSRSEDRAADSVSARVSWLTPRTWNLWLDIGLRGHTRAGVAAPEWESRTEIRNTSFVRLLLSSGLRRQEGGCLLIFELPTQRLRHGRYLHGRVSGALTRSKSTRTYYASVDAVGQVDAYVQSERAWAVRRAQENGTYDRLPMMRLVTKVTHGLKPRIEWVDAHGVVGGHELDRLDWRERRWLFLEGPDGPEPAWLWLTEQGLPMAPDRWNGVFRGANQRCEEVLLTEEERKIKPEFRLAEVRAKAPYATPHSARHSMALYMLVLLNELFESRYGLTKKNRRDFALLFGDPWWLVKVLLGHADVETTKRHYLAPVSHLQLESILAAAETTDEGQDVENLDDVFARLARETAGIQDIDALLEGAA
;
A
#
# COMPACT_ATOMS: atom_id res chain seq x y z
N MET A 1 9.60 7.41 -33.58
CA MET A 1 9.03 6.64 -32.45
C MET A 1 7.62 6.26 -32.86
N SER A 2 7.12 5.05 -32.58
CA SER A 2 5.75 4.62 -32.97
C SER A 2 4.71 4.86 -31.88
N GLU A 3 5.13 5.14 -30.65
CA GLU A 3 4.25 5.28 -29.48
C GLU A 3 4.38 6.64 -28.82
N TRP A 4 3.34 7.03 -28.09
CA TRP A 4 3.38 8.17 -27.19
C TRP A 4 4.28 7.89 -25.99
N GLN A 5 4.98 8.91 -25.53
CA GLN A 5 5.76 8.87 -24.30
C GLN A 5 5.16 9.80 -23.25
N VAL A 6 5.30 9.41 -21.98
CA VAL A 6 4.93 10.24 -20.84
C VAL A 6 6.17 10.45 -19.97
N VAL A 7 6.49 11.71 -19.75
CA VAL A 7 7.54 12.15 -18.80
C VAL A 7 6.88 12.91 -17.67
N TRP A 8 7.53 12.95 -16.50
CA TRP A 8 6.94 13.53 -15.30
C TRP A 8 7.80 14.68 -14.82
N VAL A 9 7.17 15.78 -14.41
CA VAL A 9 7.88 16.88 -13.77
C VAL A 9 8.45 16.38 -12.44
N PRO A 10 9.78 16.38 -12.24
CA PRO A 10 10.38 15.91 -11.02
C PRO A 10 10.08 16.84 -9.84
N ASP A 11 10.26 16.34 -8.63
CA ASP A 11 10.28 17.21 -7.46
C ASP A 11 11.47 18.18 -7.49
N PRO A 12 11.39 19.35 -6.84
CA PRO A 12 12.48 20.34 -6.82
C PRO A 12 13.85 19.79 -6.41
N TRP A 13 13.89 18.74 -5.58
CA TRP A 13 15.12 18.08 -5.13
C TRP A 13 15.55 16.89 -6.02
N GLN A 14 14.87 16.64 -7.15
CA GLN A 14 15.11 15.50 -8.04
C GLN A 14 15.50 15.90 -9.47
N TRP A 15 15.77 17.17 -9.72
CA TRP A 15 16.23 17.63 -11.04
C TRP A 15 17.63 17.12 -11.41
N GLY A 16 18.44 16.69 -10.42
CA GLY A 16 19.81 16.25 -10.64
C GLY A 16 20.74 17.39 -11.06
N THR A 17 21.91 17.04 -11.60
CA THR A 17 22.85 18.03 -12.16
C THR A 17 22.41 18.40 -13.57
N LEU A 18 21.95 19.64 -13.75
CA LEU A 18 21.57 20.17 -15.06
C LEU A 18 22.81 20.70 -15.80
N PRO A 19 22.93 20.50 -17.13
CA PRO A 19 24.05 21.05 -17.90
C PRO A 19 24.10 22.57 -17.81
N VAL A 20 25.29 23.13 -17.58
CA VAL A 20 25.51 24.58 -17.43
C VAL A 20 25.17 25.34 -18.71
N GLU A 21 25.40 24.74 -19.87
CA GLU A 21 25.07 25.31 -21.18
C GLU A 21 23.57 25.26 -21.51
N GLY A 22 22.78 24.59 -20.65
CA GLY A 22 21.38 24.31 -20.90
C GLY A 22 21.15 23.10 -21.81
N VAL A 23 19.88 22.77 -22.00
CA VAL A 23 19.44 21.68 -22.90
C VAL A 23 18.49 22.26 -23.93
N LEU A 24 18.77 22.04 -25.23
CA LEU A 24 17.95 22.54 -26.34
C LEU A 24 17.69 24.06 -26.28
N GLY A 25 18.69 24.85 -25.86
CA GLY A 25 18.58 26.31 -25.74
C GLY A 25 17.89 26.80 -24.46
N VAL A 26 17.53 25.91 -23.53
CA VAL A 26 16.96 26.26 -22.22
C VAL A 26 18.05 26.16 -21.15
N GLN A 27 18.49 27.32 -20.63
CA GLN A 27 19.51 27.41 -19.58
C GLN A 27 18.97 27.01 -18.19
N ASP A 28 17.80 27.52 -17.81
CA ASP A 28 17.11 27.15 -16.56
C ASP A 28 15.84 26.35 -16.87
N LEU A 29 15.97 25.03 -16.82
CA LEU A 29 14.87 24.11 -17.08
C LEU A 29 13.78 24.16 -15.97
N PRO A 30 14.11 24.15 -14.67
CA PRO A 30 13.13 24.34 -13.60
C PRO A 30 12.29 25.60 -13.75
N GLU A 31 12.93 26.75 -14.03
CA GLU A 31 12.23 28.02 -14.23
C GLU A 31 11.37 28.00 -15.50
N ALA A 32 11.86 27.42 -16.60
CA ALA A 32 11.07 27.27 -17.82
C ALA A 32 9.81 26.42 -17.60
N VAL A 33 9.92 25.30 -16.87
CA VAL A 33 8.78 24.44 -16.51
C VAL A 33 7.81 25.17 -15.59
N ALA A 34 8.32 25.94 -14.62
CA ALA A 34 7.50 26.77 -13.75
C ALA A 34 6.73 27.86 -14.53
N ARG A 35 7.37 28.50 -15.53
CA ARG A 35 6.75 29.50 -16.42
C ARG A 35 5.61 28.92 -17.25
N ILE A 36 5.70 27.65 -17.66
CA ILE A 36 4.61 26.93 -18.33
C ILE A 36 3.44 26.67 -17.35
N GLY A 37 3.69 26.74 -16.04
CA GLY A 37 2.71 26.51 -14.98
C GLY A 37 2.50 25.03 -14.68
N LEU A 38 3.52 24.21 -14.94
CA LEU A 38 3.56 22.80 -14.55
C LEU A 38 4.06 22.65 -13.10
N LYS A 39 3.51 21.70 -12.37
CA LYS A 39 3.88 21.40 -10.98
C LYS A 39 4.54 20.02 -10.87
N PRO A 40 5.33 19.78 -9.81
CA PRO A 40 5.89 18.45 -9.54
C PRO A 40 4.84 17.33 -9.58
N GLY A 41 5.12 16.29 -10.35
CA GLY A 41 4.23 15.16 -10.59
C GLY A 41 3.18 15.36 -11.69
N ASP A 42 3.16 16.50 -12.38
CA ASP A 42 2.36 16.66 -13.59
C ASP A 42 2.99 15.86 -14.75
N PRO A 43 2.20 15.12 -15.55
CA PRO A 43 2.68 14.42 -16.73
C PRO A 43 2.81 15.37 -17.93
N VAL A 44 3.80 15.12 -18.77
CA VAL A 44 4.00 15.77 -20.08
C VAL A 44 4.04 14.67 -21.14
N TYR A 45 3.22 14.85 -22.19
CA TYR A 45 3.05 13.84 -23.25
C TYR A 45 3.75 14.25 -24.51
N ILE A 46 4.53 13.31 -25.04
CA ILE A 46 5.30 13.46 -26.27
C ILE A 46 4.68 12.54 -27.31
N ARG A 47 4.26 13.11 -28.44
CA ARG A 47 3.70 12.40 -29.58
C ARG A 47 4.77 11.53 -30.25
N PRO A 48 4.39 10.53 -31.08
CA PRO A 48 5.32 9.69 -31.84
C PRO A 48 6.31 10.48 -32.72
N ASN A 49 5.93 11.68 -33.15
CA ASN A 49 6.75 12.61 -33.92
C ASN A 49 7.75 13.44 -33.07
N GLY A 50 7.83 13.19 -31.75
CA GLY A 50 8.73 13.89 -30.83
C GLY A 50 8.21 15.23 -30.31
N MET A 51 7.03 15.68 -30.75
CA MET A 51 6.45 16.96 -30.32
C MET A 51 5.59 16.81 -29.07
N VAL A 52 5.61 17.81 -28.19
CA VAL A 52 4.69 17.87 -27.04
C VAL A 52 3.28 18.19 -27.53
N ASP A 53 2.29 17.46 -27.01
CA ASP A 53 0.88 17.74 -27.28
C ASP A 53 0.38 18.94 -26.46
N ARG A 54 0.09 20.06 -27.14
CA ARG A 54 -0.35 21.31 -26.50
C ARG A 54 -1.72 21.19 -25.84
N ASP A 55 -2.66 20.50 -26.48
CA ASP A 55 -4.02 20.36 -25.97
C ASP A 55 -4.05 19.49 -24.71
N PHE A 56 -3.26 18.42 -24.69
CA PHE A 56 -3.12 17.56 -23.53
C PHE A 56 -2.36 18.26 -22.39
N LEU A 57 -1.38 19.10 -22.74
CA LEU A 57 -0.71 19.96 -21.76
C LEU A 57 -1.71 20.92 -21.09
N ASP A 58 -2.64 21.50 -21.86
CA ASP A 58 -3.71 22.33 -21.31
C ASP A 58 -4.70 21.54 -20.45
N PHE A 59 -4.98 20.28 -20.79
CA PHE A 59 -5.74 19.38 -19.93
C PHE A 59 -5.03 19.16 -18.58
N VAL A 60 -3.73 18.88 -18.60
CA VAL A 60 -2.92 18.70 -17.38
C VAL A 60 -2.91 19.97 -16.52
N ARG A 61 -2.91 21.14 -17.17
CA ARG A 61 -2.96 22.46 -16.51
C ARG A 61 -4.37 22.87 -16.06
N SER A 62 -5.41 22.14 -16.47
CA SER A 62 -6.79 22.44 -16.08
C SER A 62 -7.05 22.16 -14.59
N GLU A 63 -8.07 22.80 -14.01
CA GLU A 63 -8.50 22.53 -12.64
C GLU A 63 -8.93 21.07 -12.42
N VAL A 64 -9.49 20.43 -13.46
CA VAL A 64 -9.96 19.04 -13.44
C VAL A 64 -8.82 18.08 -13.15
N PHE A 65 -7.64 18.32 -13.73
CA PHE A 65 -6.47 17.47 -13.55
C PHE A 65 -5.58 17.95 -12.40
N ARG A 66 -5.38 19.27 -12.25
CA ARG A 66 -4.49 19.84 -11.23
C ARG A 66 -4.87 19.47 -9.80
N ASN A 67 -6.16 19.39 -9.51
CA ASN A 67 -6.69 19.10 -8.18
C ASN A 67 -6.70 17.60 -7.82
N LEU A 68 -6.29 16.72 -8.74
CA LEU A 68 -6.15 15.30 -8.46
C LEU A 68 -5.00 15.05 -7.49
N GLU A 69 -5.19 14.08 -6.59
CA GLU A 69 -4.09 13.55 -5.78
C GLU A 69 -2.97 13.05 -6.71
N ARG A 70 -1.71 13.23 -6.29
CA ARG A 70 -0.54 12.88 -7.09
C ARG A 70 -0.52 11.41 -7.55
N GLU A 71 -1.03 10.48 -6.72
CA GLU A 71 -1.16 9.07 -7.13
C GLU A 71 -2.23 8.90 -8.22
N SER A 72 -3.34 9.65 -8.15
CA SER A 72 -4.34 9.69 -9.22
C SER A 72 -3.77 10.31 -10.50
N LYS A 73 -2.98 11.38 -10.41
CA LYS A 73 -2.25 11.94 -11.57
C LYS A 73 -1.33 10.91 -12.19
N ARG A 74 -0.57 10.16 -11.37
CA ARG A 74 0.32 9.09 -11.83
C ARG A 74 -0.44 7.98 -12.55
N ASN A 75 -1.53 7.50 -11.94
CA ASN A 75 -2.34 6.41 -12.49
C ASN A 75 -3.03 6.83 -13.79
N TYR A 76 -3.81 7.91 -13.76
CA TYR A 76 -4.48 8.42 -14.96
C TYR A 76 -3.48 8.81 -16.02
N GLY A 77 -2.37 9.44 -15.62
CA GLY A 77 -1.36 9.85 -16.58
C GLY A 77 -0.73 8.66 -17.33
N THR A 78 -0.50 7.56 -16.63
CA THR A 78 -0.04 6.30 -17.25
C THR A 78 -1.13 5.67 -18.13
N ASP A 79 -2.39 5.76 -17.70
CA ASP A 79 -3.55 5.16 -18.38
C ASP A 79 -3.92 5.87 -19.70
N TYR A 80 -3.64 7.18 -19.83
CA TYR A 80 -3.88 7.90 -21.09
C TYR A 80 -2.92 7.48 -22.21
N ARG A 81 -1.69 7.07 -21.90
CA ARG A 81 -0.67 6.76 -22.92
C ARG A 81 -1.12 5.64 -23.88
N PRO A 82 -1.59 4.46 -23.42
CA PRO A 82 -2.11 3.43 -24.32
C PRO A 82 -3.28 3.89 -25.19
N LEU A 83 -4.22 4.68 -24.65
CA LEU A 83 -5.35 5.21 -25.41
C LEU A 83 -4.86 6.16 -26.53
N LEU A 84 -3.97 7.09 -26.21
CA LEU A 84 -3.43 8.04 -27.18
C LEU A 84 -2.66 7.33 -28.30
N THR A 85 -1.87 6.32 -27.95
CA THR A 85 -1.18 5.47 -28.94
C THR A 85 -2.18 4.73 -29.83
N PHE A 86 -3.23 4.12 -29.27
CA PHE A 86 -4.25 3.42 -30.04
C PHE A 86 -4.97 4.35 -31.04
N LEU A 87 -5.43 5.51 -30.59
CA LEU A 87 -6.10 6.48 -31.47
C LEU A 87 -5.15 7.00 -32.55
N SER A 88 -3.89 7.29 -32.20
CA SER A 88 -2.90 7.74 -33.18
C SER A 88 -2.55 6.67 -34.21
N SER A 89 -2.54 5.37 -33.85
CA SER A 89 -2.36 4.28 -34.82
C SER A 89 -3.50 4.17 -35.83
N ARG A 90 -4.68 4.71 -35.51
CA ARG A 90 -5.83 4.84 -36.42
C ARG A 90 -5.86 6.18 -37.17
N GLY A 91 -4.85 7.03 -36.97
CA GLY A 91 -4.80 8.39 -37.54
C GLY A 91 -5.78 9.38 -36.90
N LEU A 92 -6.36 9.04 -35.74
CA LEU A 92 -7.37 9.84 -35.07
C LEU A 92 -6.77 10.70 -33.95
N SER A 93 -7.20 11.95 -33.86
CA SER A 93 -6.98 12.75 -32.66
C SER A 93 -7.89 12.27 -31.53
N TRP A 94 -7.45 12.40 -30.27
CA TRP A 94 -8.30 12.08 -29.13
C TRP A 94 -9.56 12.93 -29.05
N ARG A 95 -9.58 14.11 -29.68
CA ARG A 95 -10.77 14.96 -29.79
C ARG A 95 -11.83 14.43 -30.77
N GLU A 96 -11.40 13.60 -31.71
CA GLU A 96 -12.23 13.01 -32.77
C GLU A 96 -12.69 11.60 -32.41
N ALA A 97 -12.30 11.11 -31.23
CA ALA A 97 -12.67 9.78 -30.75
C ALA A 97 -14.19 9.63 -30.71
N THR A 98 -14.69 8.51 -31.22
CA THR A 98 -16.11 8.17 -31.20
C THR A 98 -16.42 7.12 -30.13
N PRO A 99 -17.69 6.93 -29.75
CA PRO A 99 -18.08 5.80 -28.91
C PRO A 99 -17.66 4.44 -29.47
N GLN A 100 -17.64 4.28 -30.80
CA GLN A 100 -17.19 3.04 -31.44
C GLN A 100 -15.69 2.81 -31.22
N ASP A 101 -14.86 3.85 -31.32
CA ASP A 101 -13.41 3.72 -31.06
C ASP A 101 -13.12 3.26 -29.64
N LEU A 102 -13.90 3.74 -28.66
CA LEU A 102 -13.74 3.34 -27.26
C LEU A 102 -14.30 1.94 -26.99
N ALA A 103 -15.34 1.52 -27.70
CA ALA A 103 -15.83 0.14 -27.66
C ALA A 103 -14.79 -0.83 -28.23
N ASP A 104 -14.18 -0.51 -29.37
CA ASP A 104 -13.10 -1.29 -29.96
C ASP A 104 -11.88 -1.34 -29.03
N TYR A 105 -11.50 -0.19 -28.45
CA TYR A 105 -10.41 -0.11 -27.49
C TYR A 105 -10.69 -0.97 -26.25
N ARG A 106 -11.92 -0.92 -25.71
CA ARG A 106 -12.33 -1.77 -24.59
C ARG A 106 -12.21 -3.24 -24.95
N HIS A 107 -12.74 -3.64 -26.10
CA HIS A 107 -12.68 -5.03 -26.56
C HIS A 107 -11.24 -5.50 -26.68
N TRP A 108 -10.37 -4.70 -27.31
CA TRP A 108 -8.94 -4.98 -27.40
C TRP A 108 -8.28 -5.15 -26.02
N ARG A 109 -8.61 -4.29 -25.07
CA ARG A 109 -7.99 -4.27 -23.74
C ARG A 109 -8.49 -5.41 -22.84
N CYS A 110 -9.77 -5.77 -22.91
CA CYS A 110 -10.39 -6.70 -21.97
C CYS A 110 -10.59 -8.11 -22.52
N ASP A 111 -10.94 -8.26 -23.79
CA ASP A 111 -11.53 -9.49 -24.31
C ASP A 111 -10.69 -10.12 -25.43
N ALA A 112 -10.12 -9.31 -26.32
CA ALA A 112 -9.43 -9.74 -27.54
C ALA A 112 -8.34 -10.79 -27.28
N PRO A 113 -8.48 -12.01 -27.83
CA PRO A 113 -7.50 -13.10 -27.66
C PRO A 113 -6.10 -12.75 -28.17
N GLU A 114 -6.02 -11.86 -29.15
CA GLU A 114 -4.78 -11.41 -29.78
C GLU A 114 -3.97 -10.47 -28.89
N ASN A 115 -4.59 -9.88 -27.86
CA ASN A 115 -3.88 -9.08 -26.87
C ASN A 115 -3.28 -10.01 -25.80
N PRO A 116 -1.94 -10.19 -25.77
CA PRO A 116 -1.30 -11.04 -24.78
C PRO A 116 -1.41 -10.50 -23.34
N GLU A 117 -1.70 -9.21 -23.17
CA GLU A 117 -1.75 -8.51 -21.87
C GLU A 117 -3.13 -7.89 -21.61
N ARG A 118 -4.18 -8.73 -21.61
CA ARG A 118 -5.54 -8.30 -21.26
C ARG A 118 -5.61 -7.75 -19.83
N ILE A 119 -6.47 -6.75 -19.63
CA ILE A 119 -6.73 -6.13 -18.33
C ILE A 119 -8.08 -6.58 -17.76
N GLY A 120 -8.16 -6.74 -16.44
CA GLY A 120 -9.42 -7.03 -15.75
C GLY A 120 -10.29 -5.80 -15.50
N GLY A 121 -11.56 -6.02 -15.14
CA GLY A 121 -12.57 -4.97 -15.00
C GLY A 121 -12.21 -3.81 -14.06
N THR A 122 -11.48 -4.06 -12.96
CA THR A 122 -11.04 -3.00 -12.03
C THR A 122 -10.07 -2.02 -12.70
N LYS A 123 -9.18 -2.51 -13.56
CA LYS A 123 -8.24 -1.68 -14.31
C LYS A 123 -8.99 -0.90 -15.39
N TRP A 124 -9.92 -1.54 -16.11
CA TRP A 124 -10.78 -0.87 -17.08
C TRP A 124 -11.59 0.27 -16.45
N ASN A 125 -12.27 0.03 -15.33
CA ASN A 125 -13.08 1.06 -14.65
C ASN A 125 -12.25 2.30 -14.27
N ARG A 126 -10.96 2.11 -13.95
CA ARG A 126 -10.03 3.20 -13.68
C ARG A 126 -9.64 3.95 -14.96
N GLU A 127 -9.30 3.22 -16.03
CA GLU A 127 -9.00 3.80 -17.35
C GLU A 127 -10.21 4.61 -17.86
N ALA A 128 -11.41 4.01 -17.87
CA ALA A 128 -12.66 4.66 -18.24
C ALA A 128 -12.93 5.92 -17.42
N ALA A 129 -12.72 5.91 -16.10
CA ALA A 129 -12.89 7.09 -15.26
C ALA A 129 -11.91 8.23 -15.62
N ALA A 130 -10.68 7.88 -16.01
CA ALA A 130 -9.71 8.85 -16.52
C ALA A 130 -10.20 9.42 -17.86
N PHE A 131 -10.59 8.56 -18.80
CA PHE A 131 -11.04 8.95 -20.14
C PHE A 131 -12.29 9.84 -20.09
N THR A 132 -13.27 9.51 -19.25
CA THR A 132 -14.45 10.35 -19.02
C THR A 132 -14.06 11.77 -18.58
N LYS A 133 -13.03 11.93 -17.74
CA LYS A 133 -12.54 13.26 -17.33
C LYS A 133 -11.91 14.02 -18.50
N LEU A 134 -11.08 13.33 -19.29
CA LEU A 134 -10.44 13.91 -20.48
C LEU A 134 -11.48 14.38 -21.51
N PHE A 135 -12.40 13.50 -21.90
CA PHE A 135 -13.38 13.80 -22.94
C PHE A 135 -14.40 14.85 -22.51
N ARG A 136 -14.83 14.86 -21.24
CA ARG A 136 -15.67 15.93 -20.70
C ARG A 136 -14.95 17.28 -20.70
N TRP A 137 -13.68 17.31 -20.29
CA TRP A 137 -12.89 18.55 -20.34
C TRP A 137 -12.69 19.03 -21.79
N GLY A 138 -12.39 18.09 -22.70
CA GLY A 138 -12.19 18.36 -24.12
C GLY A 138 -13.46 18.65 -24.91
N LYS A 139 -14.64 18.58 -24.27
CA LYS A 139 -15.97 18.76 -24.87
C LYS A 139 -16.21 17.88 -26.11
N VAL A 140 -15.74 16.62 -26.06
CA VAL A 140 -15.93 15.66 -27.14
C VAL A 140 -17.37 15.17 -27.14
N HIS A 141 -18.06 15.31 -28.27
CA HIS A 141 -19.45 14.92 -28.43
C HIS A 141 -19.67 14.11 -29.72
N PRO A 142 -20.41 12.99 -29.66
CA PRO A 142 -20.95 12.35 -28.46
C PRO A 142 -19.84 11.85 -27.51
N LEU A 143 -20.12 11.81 -26.20
CA LEU A 143 -19.12 11.39 -25.20
C LEU A 143 -18.69 9.93 -25.47
N PRO A 144 -17.39 9.67 -25.74
CA PRO A 144 -16.93 8.34 -26.15
C PRO A 144 -17.03 7.29 -25.04
N VAL A 145 -16.86 7.69 -23.77
CA VAL A 145 -17.03 6.82 -22.60
C VAL A 145 -17.46 7.65 -21.38
N ASP A 146 -18.44 7.15 -20.64
CA ASP A 146 -18.94 7.79 -19.43
C ASP A 146 -19.20 6.76 -18.32
N VAL A 147 -18.32 6.73 -17.31
CA VAL A 147 -18.48 5.83 -16.16
C VAL A 147 -19.77 6.01 -15.35
N SER A 148 -20.56 7.07 -15.55
CA SER A 148 -21.91 7.15 -14.97
C SER A 148 -22.86 6.13 -15.59
N ARG A 149 -22.65 5.77 -16.86
CA ARG A 149 -23.34 4.72 -17.58
C ARG A 149 -22.89 3.35 -17.09
N SER A 150 -23.83 2.45 -16.85
CA SER A 150 -23.53 1.10 -16.36
C SER A 150 -22.83 0.24 -17.40
N GLU A 151 -23.18 0.42 -18.67
CA GLU A 151 -22.66 -0.29 -19.83
C GLU A 151 -21.17 -0.02 -20.09
N ASP A 152 -20.70 1.17 -19.72
CA ASP A 152 -19.29 1.59 -19.83
C ASP A 152 -18.43 1.06 -18.68
N ARG A 153 -19.08 0.54 -17.62
CA ARG A 153 -18.40 -0.11 -16.49
C ARG A 153 -18.24 -1.60 -16.76
N ALA A 154 -17.12 -2.13 -16.32
CA ALA A 154 -16.89 -3.56 -16.26
C ALA A 154 -17.71 -4.18 -15.13
N ALA A 155 -18.62 -5.09 -15.47
CA ALA A 155 -19.47 -5.81 -14.52
C ALA A 155 -18.69 -6.82 -13.67
N ASP A 156 -17.59 -7.36 -14.23
CA ASP A 156 -16.68 -8.34 -13.64
C ASP A 156 -15.59 -7.69 -12.78
N SER A 157 -15.76 -6.44 -12.32
CA SER A 157 -14.77 -5.82 -11.43
C SER A 157 -14.77 -6.53 -10.07
N VAL A 158 -13.98 -7.60 -9.97
CA VAL A 158 -13.84 -8.39 -8.75
C VAL A 158 -13.24 -7.47 -7.67
N SER A 159 -13.95 -7.36 -6.56
CA SER A 159 -13.56 -6.54 -5.42
C SER A 159 -12.35 -7.16 -4.70
N ALA A 160 -11.14 -6.80 -5.16
CA ALA A 160 -9.83 -7.17 -4.60
C ALA A 160 -9.57 -8.70 -4.54
N ARG A 161 -8.49 -9.15 -5.20
CA ARG A 161 -7.89 -10.44 -4.87
C ARG A 161 -7.30 -10.31 -3.46
N VAL A 162 -8.02 -10.82 -2.48
CA VAL A 162 -7.57 -10.79 -1.09
C VAL A 162 -6.62 -11.95 -0.87
N SER A 163 -5.45 -11.65 -0.32
CA SER A 163 -4.37 -12.59 -0.07
C SER A 163 -4.15 -12.63 1.43
N TRP A 164 -4.48 -13.76 2.04
CA TRP A 164 -4.25 -14.03 3.45
C TRP A 164 -3.15 -15.07 3.61
N LEU A 165 -2.33 -14.88 4.61
CA LEU A 165 -1.39 -15.88 5.10
C LEU A 165 -1.76 -16.16 6.56
N THR A 166 -1.63 -17.40 7.00
CA THR A 166 -1.73 -17.78 8.42
C THR A 166 -0.52 -17.27 9.21
N PRO A 167 -0.57 -17.22 10.56
CA PRO A 167 0.55 -16.68 11.34
C PRO A 167 1.86 -17.44 11.08
N ARG A 168 1.77 -18.77 10.94
CA ARG A 168 2.89 -19.66 10.63
C ARG A 168 3.47 -19.37 9.24
N THR A 169 2.62 -19.17 8.23
CA THR A 169 3.06 -18.79 6.87
C THR A 169 3.72 -17.41 6.82
N TRP A 170 3.24 -16.43 7.61
CA TRP A 170 3.92 -15.14 7.72
C TRP A 170 5.31 -15.28 8.36
N ASN A 171 5.44 -16.11 9.41
CA ASN A 171 6.75 -16.35 10.01
C ASN A 171 7.70 -17.01 9.01
N LEU A 172 7.25 -18.01 8.25
CA LEU A 172 8.05 -18.62 7.18
C LEU A 172 8.49 -17.58 6.14
N TRP A 173 7.56 -16.73 5.70
CA TRP A 173 7.85 -15.65 4.73
C TRP A 173 8.84 -14.63 5.29
N LEU A 174 8.72 -14.27 6.58
CA LEU A 174 9.66 -13.37 7.25
C LEU A 174 11.05 -14.00 7.38
N ASP A 175 11.11 -15.25 7.79
CA ASP A 175 12.35 -15.97 8.06
C ASP A 175 13.14 -16.20 6.77
N ILE A 176 12.52 -16.74 5.73
CA ILE A 176 13.19 -16.93 4.43
C ILE A 176 13.36 -15.59 3.72
N GLY A 177 12.26 -14.85 3.60
CA GLY A 177 12.18 -13.68 2.75
C GLY A 177 12.92 -12.46 3.30
N LEU A 178 13.04 -12.28 4.61
CA LEU A 178 13.68 -11.09 5.20
C LEU A 178 14.84 -11.38 6.15
N ARG A 179 14.99 -12.62 6.64
CA ARG A 179 16.07 -13.03 7.55
C ARG A 179 17.02 -14.05 6.92
N GLY A 180 16.80 -14.41 5.66
CA GLY A 180 17.68 -15.31 4.89
C GLY A 180 17.76 -16.72 5.44
N HIS A 181 16.70 -17.22 6.07
CA HIS A 181 16.67 -18.61 6.51
C HIS A 181 16.56 -19.55 5.29
N THR A 182 17.22 -20.70 5.42
CA THR A 182 17.10 -21.82 4.48
C THR A 182 15.80 -22.59 4.71
N ARG A 183 15.51 -23.58 3.84
CA ARG A 183 14.37 -24.48 4.01
C ARG A 183 14.40 -25.26 5.33
N ALA A 184 15.58 -25.46 5.92
CA ALA A 184 15.75 -26.11 7.22
C ALA A 184 15.44 -25.18 8.42
N GLY A 185 15.06 -23.92 8.17
CA GLY A 185 14.71 -22.96 9.22
C GLY A 185 15.91 -22.31 9.92
N VAL A 186 17.13 -22.56 9.43
CA VAL A 186 18.37 -21.95 9.93
C VAL A 186 18.82 -20.81 9.03
N ALA A 187 19.41 -19.75 9.62
CA ALA A 187 20.00 -18.65 8.86
C ALA A 187 21.07 -19.18 7.89
N ALA A 188 21.01 -18.74 6.63
CA ALA A 188 22.00 -19.11 5.64
C ALA A 188 23.37 -18.50 5.99
N PRO A 189 24.48 -19.25 5.93
CA PRO A 189 25.81 -18.73 6.29
C PRO A 189 26.24 -17.48 5.52
N GLU A 190 25.78 -17.34 4.28
CA GLU A 190 26.04 -16.21 3.38
C GLU A 190 25.09 -15.02 3.58
N TRP A 191 24.14 -15.11 4.52
CA TRP A 191 23.17 -14.06 4.74
C TRP A 191 23.79 -12.86 5.45
N GLU A 192 24.03 -11.81 4.67
CA GLU A 192 24.42 -10.50 5.17
C GLU A 192 23.35 -9.46 4.82
N SER A 193 22.55 -9.06 5.82
CA SER A 193 21.55 -8.01 5.65
C SER A 193 21.82 -6.83 6.58
N ARG A 194 21.91 -5.64 5.99
CA ARG A 194 22.07 -4.36 6.71
C ARG A 194 20.75 -3.68 7.06
N THR A 195 19.63 -4.29 6.65
CA THR A 195 18.28 -3.74 6.83
C THR A 195 17.27 -4.78 7.30
N GLU A 196 17.76 -5.89 7.87
CA GLU A 196 16.92 -6.98 8.35
C GLU A 196 15.96 -6.49 9.43
N ILE A 197 16.47 -5.78 10.46
CA ILE A 197 15.66 -5.32 11.58
C ILE A 197 14.65 -4.28 11.09
N ARG A 198 15.06 -3.35 10.22
CA ARG A 198 14.14 -2.39 9.58
C ARG A 198 13.00 -3.10 8.86
N ASN A 199 13.33 -4.03 7.98
CA ASN A 199 12.35 -4.66 7.10
C ASN A 199 11.40 -5.56 7.90
N THR A 200 11.92 -6.36 8.83
CA THR A 200 11.11 -7.23 9.70
C THR A 200 10.21 -6.41 10.62
N SER A 201 10.75 -5.36 11.26
CA SER A 201 9.98 -4.46 12.14
C SER A 201 8.83 -3.77 11.40
N PHE A 202 9.05 -3.32 10.17
CA PHE A 202 7.99 -2.74 9.35
C PHE A 202 6.84 -3.73 9.10
N VAL A 203 7.18 -4.95 8.68
CA VAL A 203 6.16 -5.97 8.38
C VAL A 203 5.42 -6.40 9.65
N ARG A 204 6.14 -6.60 10.76
CA ARG A 204 5.51 -6.93 12.06
C ARG A 204 4.59 -5.81 12.54
N LEU A 205 4.99 -4.56 12.38
CA LEU A 205 4.13 -3.42 12.71
C LEU A 205 2.85 -3.45 11.86
N LEU A 206 2.95 -3.64 10.54
CA LEU A 206 1.77 -3.72 9.67
C LEU A 206 0.85 -4.89 10.04
N LEU A 207 1.42 -6.07 10.32
CA LEU A 207 0.66 -7.27 10.72
C LEU A 207 -0.07 -7.07 12.04
N SER A 208 0.57 -6.40 13.00
CA SER A 208 -0.04 -6.17 14.30
C SER A 208 -1.10 -5.06 14.27
N SER A 209 -0.92 -4.05 13.42
CA SER A 209 -1.74 -2.82 13.44
C SER A 209 -2.75 -2.67 12.32
N GLY A 210 -2.62 -3.48 11.27
CA GLY A 210 -3.46 -3.38 10.08
C GLY A 210 -3.30 -2.04 9.34
N LEU A 211 -2.24 -1.28 9.61
CA LEU A 211 -1.96 -0.04 8.88
C LEU A 211 -1.78 -0.31 7.39
N ARG A 212 -2.21 0.63 6.54
CA ARG A 212 -1.83 0.57 5.12
C ARG A 212 -0.34 0.86 4.97
N ARG A 213 0.27 0.39 3.88
CA ARG A 213 1.67 0.66 3.53
C ARG A 213 2.07 2.14 3.69
N GLN A 214 1.24 3.06 3.20
CA GLN A 214 1.51 4.49 3.35
C GLN A 214 1.33 4.95 4.80
N GLU A 215 0.29 4.50 5.50
CA GLU A 215 0.05 4.87 6.90
C GLU A 215 1.21 4.44 7.80
N GLY A 216 1.63 3.17 7.74
CA GLY A 216 2.76 2.66 8.53
C GLY A 216 4.12 3.12 8.03
N GLY A 217 4.28 3.30 6.71
CA GLY A 217 5.53 3.70 6.09
C GLY A 217 5.87 5.18 6.22
N CYS A 218 4.93 6.02 6.67
CA CYS A 218 5.11 7.47 6.83
C CYS A 218 5.03 7.94 8.29
N LEU A 219 5.17 7.00 9.25
CA LEU A 219 5.24 7.33 10.65
C LEU A 219 6.50 8.14 10.96
N LEU A 220 6.35 9.13 11.82
CA LEU A 220 7.46 9.82 12.47
C LEU A 220 7.81 9.10 13.78
N ILE A 221 9.04 9.24 14.27
CA ILE A 221 9.49 8.56 15.51
C ILE A 221 8.55 8.86 16.67
N PHE A 222 8.18 10.13 16.85
CA PHE A 222 7.29 10.57 17.93
C PHE A 222 5.80 10.22 17.71
N GLU A 223 5.44 9.63 16.56
CA GLU A 223 4.09 9.09 16.32
C GLU A 223 3.99 7.61 16.74
N LEU A 224 5.10 6.97 17.14
CA LEU A 224 5.07 5.61 17.64
C LEU A 224 4.22 5.50 18.92
N PRO A 225 3.43 4.43 19.08
CA PRO A 225 2.59 4.25 20.26
C PRO A 225 3.44 4.13 21.52
N THR A 226 3.27 5.04 22.48
CA THR A 226 3.91 4.98 23.80
C THR A 226 2.94 4.63 24.92
N GLN A 227 1.63 4.79 24.68
CA GLN A 227 0.60 4.60 25.70
C GLN A 227 0.06 3.17 25.69
N ARG A 228 0.43 2.41 26.73
CA ARG A 228 -0.08 1.06 26.98
C ARG A 228 -1.55 1.10 27.36
N LEU A 229 -2.32 0.12 26.88
CA LEU A 229 -3.67 -0.10 27.38
C LEU A 229 -3.65 -0.57 28.83
N ARG A 230 -4.74 -0.33 29.57
CA ARG A 230 -4.87 -0.79 30.97
C ARG A 230 -4.77 -2.31 31.10
N HIS A 231 -5.18 -3.04 30.07
CA HIS A 231 -5.13 -4.49 30.00
C HIS A 231 -4.64 -4.93 28.61
N GLY A 232 -3.92 -6.06 28.57
CA GLY A 232 -3.39 -6.65 27.34
C GLY A 232 -2.03 -6.11 26.92
N ARG A 233 -1.45 -6.72 25.88
CA ARG A 233 -0.12 -6.38 25.33
C ARG A 233 -0.23 -5.50 24.09
N TYR A 234 -1.03 -4.43 24.17
CA TYR A 234 -1.21 -3.46 23.07
C TYR A 234 -0.97 -2.03 23.52
N LEU A 235 -0.43 -1.25 22.61
CA LEU A 235 -0.31 0.21 22.68
C LEU A 235 -1.21 0.83 21.63
N HIS A 236 -1.56 2.10 21.82
CA HIS A 236 -2.35 2.85 20.84
C HIS A 236 -1.63 4.11 20.37
N GLY A 237 -1.75 4.38 19.08
CA GLY A 237 -1.22 5.56 18.41
C GLY A 237 -2.28 6.19 17.52
N ARG A 238 -1.94 7.34 16.92
CA ARG A 238 -2.85 8.06 16.01
C ARG A 238 -2.22 8.19 14.64
N VAL A 239 -2.96 7.85 13.60
CA VAL A 239 -2.54 8.10 12.21
C VAL A 239 -3.11 9.42 11.74
N SER A 240 -2.24 10.25 11.15
CA SER A 240 -2.61 11.50 10.50
C SER A 240 -3.56 11.29 9.32
N GLY A 241 -4.58 12.13 9.24
CA GLY A 241 -5.60 12.08 8.20
C GLY A 241 -5.01 12.22 6.79
N ALA A 242 -4.03 13.09 6.58
CA ALA A 242 -3.39 13.28 5.28
C ALA A 242 -2.79 11.99 4.69
N LEU A 243 -2.38 11.04 5.55
CA LEU A 243 -1.83 9.74 5.14
C LEU A 243 -2.90 8.72 4.78
N THR A 244 -4.14 8.87 5.27
CA THR A 244 -5.21 7.90 5.04
C THR A 244 -5.92 8.17 3.73
N ARG A 245 -6.51 7.11 3.15
CA ARG A 245 -7.31 7.23 1.92
C ARG A 245 -8.56 8.10 2.12
N SER A 246 -9.17 8.04 3.30
CA SER A 246 -10.37 8.79 3.65
C SER A 246 -10.09 10.24 4.08
N LYS A 247 -8.83 10.64 4.16
CA LYS A 247 -8.40 11.94 4.69
C LYS A 247 -8.91 12.21 6.13
N SER A 248 -9.09 11.14 6.90
CA SER A 248 -9.58 11.17 8.27
C SER A 248 -8.58 10.51 9.22
N THR A 249 -8.39 11.13 10.39
CA THR A 249 -7.53 10.63 11.46
C THR A 249 -8.16 9.43 12.13
N ARG A 250 -7.34 8.46 12.55
CA ARG A 250 -7.84 7.31 13.32
C ARG A 250 -6.83 6.82 14.33
N THR A 251 -7.33 6.25 15.42
CA THR A 251 -6.52 5.47 16.35
C THR A 251 -6.19 4.13 15.71
N TYR A 252 -4.96 3.67 15.91
CA TYR A 252 -4.53 2.31 15.60
C TYR A 252 -3.91 1.69 16.85
N TYR A 253 -3.90 0.38 16.87
CA TYR A 253 -3.33 -0.40 17.97
C TYR A 253 -2.19 -1.24 17.42
N ALA A 254 -1.15 -1.44 18.21
CA ALA A 254 -0.03 -2.31 17.86
C ALA A 254 0.41 -3.08 19.11
N SER A 255 0.91 -4.30 18.93
CA SER A 255 1.39 -5.11 20.04
C SER A 255 2.66 -4.51 20.63
N VAL A 256 2.88 -4.76 21.92
CA VAL A 256 4.11 -4.35 22.60
C VAL A 256 5.33 -4.95 21.92
N ASP A 257 5.23 -6.19 21.45
CA ASP A 257 6.34 -6.88 20.78
C ASP A 257 6.67 -6.25 19.41
N ALA A 258 5.65 -5.85 18.64
CA ALA A 258 5.88 -5.18 17.35
C ALA A 258 6.51 -3.80 17.54
N VAL A 259 6.07 -3.03 18.54
CA VAL A 259 6.68 -1.74 18.86
C VAL A 259 8.10 -1.92 19.40
N GLY A 260 8.35 -2.92 20.25
CA GLY A 260 9.68 -3.23 20.76
C GLY A 260 10.68 -3.61 19.66
N GLN A 261 10.25 -4.27 18.59
CA GLN A 261 11.10 -4.52 17.41
C GLN A 261 11.43 -3.22 16.66
N VAL A 262 10.46 -2.31 16.52
CA VAL A 262 10.70 -0.99 15.95
C VAL A 262 11.70 -0.21 16.80
N ASP A 263 11.59 -0.26 18.12
CA ASP A 263 12.56 0.38 19.02
C ASP A 263 13.95 -0.23 18.86
N ALA A 264 14.07 -1.56 18.74
CA ALA A 264 15.33 -2.22 18.46
C ALA A 264 15.94 -1.73 17.12
N TYR A 265 15.14 -1.57 16.08
CA TYR A 265 15.57 -0.95 14.81
C TYR A 265 16.06 0.49 15.01
N VAL A 266 15.31 1.32 15.75
CA VAL A 266 15.66 2.73 16.01
C VAL A 266 17.01 2.84 16.71
N GLN A 267 17.27 1.98 17.70
CA GLN A 267 18.50 1.98 18.49
C GLN A 267 19.70 1.32 17.78
N SER A 268 19.50 0.59 16.68
CA SER A 268 20.55 -0.14 15.98
C SER A 268 20.76 0.37 14.54
N GLU A 269 20.16 -0.27 13.54
CA GLU A 269 20.37 0.01 12.11
C GLU A 269 20.06 1.48 11.77
N ARG A 270 19.00 2.04 12.36
CA ARG A 270 18.63 3.44 12.13
C ARG A 270 19.68 4.39 12.68
N ALA A 271 20.05 4.23 13.96
CA ALA A 271 21.06 5.07 14.61
C ALA A 271 22.40 5.02 13.85
N TRP A 272 22.80 3.84 13.38
CA TRP A 272 24.00 3.68 12.55
C TRP A 272 23.89 4.41 11.21
N ALA A 273 22.75 4.27 10.51
CA ALA A 273 22.52 4.96 9.24
C ALA A 273 22.51 6.49 9.39
N VAL A 274 21.94 7.01 10.49
CA VAL A 274 21.95 8.43 10.84
C VAL A 274 23.37 8.93 11.08
N ARG A 275 24.13 8.25 11.95
CA ARG A 275 25.51 8.63 12.26
C ARG A 275 26.37 8.69 10.99
N ARG A 276 26.27 7.65 10.16
CA ARG A 276 27.00 7.61 8.88
C ARG A 276 26.58 8.74 7.95
N ALA A 277 25.29 9.07 7.89
CA ALA A 277 24.82 10.17 7.06
C ALA A 277 25.34 11.54 7.55
N GLN A 278 25.38 11.74 8.87
CA GLN A 278 25.95 12.93 9.53
C GLN A 278 27.46 13.04 9.26
N GLU A 279 28.23 11.97 9.49
CA GLU A 279 29.68 11.91 9.21
C GLU A 279 30.00 12.27 7.74
N ASN A 280 29.12 11.89 6.82
CA ASN A 280 29.29 12.18 5.39
C ASN A 280 28.76 13.57 4.98
N GLY A 281 28.22 14.37 5.91
CA GLY A 281 27.59 15.68 5.63
C GLY A 281 26.38 15.56 4.70
N THR A 282 25.66 14.43 4.76
CA THR A 282 24.55 14.13 3.85
C THR A 282 23.37 15.08 4.09
N TYR A 283 23.08 15.36 5.36
CA TYR A 283 21.95 16.21 5.77
C TYR A 283 22.20 17.69 5.45
N ASP A 284 23.45 18.15 5.56
CA ASP A 284 23.84 19.53 5.21
C ASP A 284 23.65 19.86 3.73
N ARG A 285 23.73 18.83 2.87
CA ARG A 285 23.55 18.96 1.41
C ARG A 285 22.10 18.80 0.97
N LEU A 286 21.17 18.55 1.89
CA LEU A 286 19.77 18.42 1.53
C LEU A 286 19.21 19.78 1.11
N PRO A 287 18.54 19.87 -0.04
CA PRO A 287 17.97 21.14 -0.51
C PRO A 287 16.80 21.61 0.37
N MET A 288 16.25 20.73 1.20
CA MET A 288 15.16 21.07 2.12
C MET A 288 15.29 20.28 3.42
N MET A 289 15.40 21.03 4.52
CA MET A 289 15.40 20.53 5.89
C MET A 289 14.59 21.50 6.76
N ARG A 290 13.73 20.95 7.62
CA ARG A 290 12.93 21.68 8.60
C ARG A 290 13.22 21.08 9.98
N LEU A 291 14.03 21.78 10.77
CA LEU A 291 14.37 21.38 12.12
C LEU A 291 13.19 21.67 13.04
N VAL A 292 12.62 20.64 13.62
CA VAL A 292 11.44 20.70 14.48
C VAL A 292 11.84 21.28 15.83
N THR A 293 11.22 22.40 16.19
CA THR A 293 11.46 23.07 17.48
C THR A 293 10.43 22.67 18.53
N LYS A 294 9.21 22.30 18.10
CA LYS A 294 8.13 21.93 19.01
C LYS A 294 7.11 21.02 18.34
N VAL A 295 6.65 20.04 19.09
CA VAL A 295 5.47 19.22 18.75
C VAL A 295 4.46 19.37 19.88
N THR A 296 3.26 19.86 19.57
CA THR A 296 2.18 19.95 20.55
C THR A 296 1.36 18.67 20.58
N HIS A 297 0.87 18.32 21.76
CA HIS A 297 -0.05 17.20 21.96
C HIS A 297 -1.49 17.70 22.09
N GLY A 298 -2.46 16.85 21.76
CA GLY A 298 -3.89 17.15 21.92
C GLY A 298 -4.76 16.67 20.77
N LEU A 299 -5.93 17.30 20.62
CA LEU A 299 -6.88 16.97 19.54
C LEU A 299 -6.36 17.40 18.16
N LYS A 300 -5.64 18.52 18.08
CA LYS A 300 -5.02 19.05 16.86
C LYS A 300 -3.52 19.24 17.07
N PRO A 301 -2.73 18.15 17.04
CA PRO A 301 -1.28 18.26 17.21
C PRO A 301 -0.70 19.16 16.12
N ARG A 302 0.18 20.08 16.51
CA ARG A 302 0.89 20.99 15.62
C ARG A 302 2.38 20.73 15.72
N ILE A 303 3.05 20.96 14.61
CA ILE A 303 4.50 20.93 14.53
C ILE A 303 5.00 22.31 14.12
N GLU A 304 5.99 22.79 14.87
CA GLU A 304 6.70 24.03 14.61
C GLU A 304 8.14 23.67 14.23
N TRP A 305 8.70 24.42 13.28
CA TRP A 305 10.02 24.15 12.74
C TRP A 305 10.71 25.43 12.29
N VAL A 306 12.02 25.33 12.09
CA VAL A 306 12.88 26.35 11.46
C VAL A 306 13.57 25.72 10.27
N ASP A 307 13.54 26.37 9.11
CA ASP A 307 14.26 25.89 7.92
C ASP A 307 15.72 26.36 7.90
N ALA A 308 16.48 25.90 6.91
CA ALA A 308 17.89 26.24 6.73
C ALA A 308 18.16 27.75 6.53
N HIS A 309 17.13 28.54 6.20
CA HIS A 309 17.24 30.00 6.05
C HIS A 309 16.78 30.76 7.29
N GLY A 310 16.46 30.05 8.39
CA GLY A 310 15.99 30.65 9.63
C GLY A 310 14.51 31.01 9.62
N VAL A 311 13.75 30.60 8.60
CA VAL A 311 12.31 30.87 8.53
C VAL A 311 11.59 29.95 9.51
N VAL A 312 10.85 30.56 10.44
CA VAL A 312 9.99 29.84 11.39
C VAL A 312 8.66 29.53 10.72
N GLY A 313 8.24 28.27 10.81
CA GLY A 313 6.97 27.80 10.26
C GLY A 313 6.27 26.79 11.16
N GLY A 314 5.02 26.47 10.84
CA GLY A 314 4.31 25.42 11.56
C GLY A 314 2.97 25.03 10.95
N HIS A 315 2.64 23.74 11.06
CA HIS A 315 1.43 23.15 10.49
C HIS A 315 0.74 22.21 11.48
N GLU A 316 -0.55 21.94 11.23
CA GLU A 316 -1.22 20.80 11.88
C GLU A 316 -0.58 19.50 11.35
N LEU A 317 -0.15 18.63 12.26
CA LEU A 317 0.51 17.36 11.92
C LEU A 317 -0.39 16.45 11.06
N ASP A 318 -1.71 16.57 11.27
CA ASP A 318 -2.73 15.81 10.54
C ASP A 318 -2.91 16.24 9.07
N ARG A 319 -2.40 17.43 8.70
CA ARG A 319 -2.45 17.96 7.33
C ARG A 319 -1.19 17.71 6.52
N LEU A 320 -0.08 17.37 7.18
CA LEU A 320 1.18 17.12 6.51
C LEU A 320 1.10 15.83 5.72
N ASP A 321 1.28 15.94 4.41
CA ASP A 321 1.38 14.78 3.54
C ASP A 321 2.71 14.03 3.79
N TRP A 322 2.82 12.84 3.21
CA TRP A 322 4.01 12.03 3.42
C TRP A 322 5.29 12.64 2.86
N ARG A 323 5.23 13.53 1.86
CA ARG A 323 6.41 14.16 1.27
C ARG A 323 6.94 15.25 2.18
N GLU A 324 6.05 16.10 2.69
CA GLU A 324 6.39 17.16 3.64
C GLU A 324 7.00 16.59 4.92
N ARG A 325 6.46 15.47 5.39
CA ARG A 325 6.96 14.74 6.56
C ARG A 325 8.41 14.28 6.44
N ARG A 326 8.93 14.04 5.22
CA ARG A 326 10.33 13.62 5.01
C ARG A 326 11.33 14.75 5.24
N TRP A 327 10.89 16.00 5.23
CA TRP A 327 11.76 17.15 5.46
C TRP A 327 11.88 17.50 6.94
N LEU A 328 11.13 16.84 7.80
CA LEU A 328 11.16 17.08 9.24
C LEU A 328 12.38 16.41 9.85
N PHE A 329 13.16 17.18 10.61
CA PHE A 329 14.33 16.74 11.35
C PHE A 329 14.16 17.07 12.82
N LEU A 330 14.68 16.22 13.70
CA LEU A 330 14.75 16.43 15.15
C LEU A 330 16.19 16.80 15.50
N GLU A 331 16.38 17.56 16.57
CA GLU A 331 17.70 17.77 17.15
C GLU A 331 18.14 16.48 17.86
N GLY A 332 19.18 15.83 17.33
CA GLY A 332 19.78 14.63 17.90
C GLY A 332 21.09 14.93 18.66
N PRO A 333 21.68 13.93 19.33
CA PRO A 333 22.89 14.13 20.14
C PRO A 333 24.11 14.63 19.34
N ASP A 334 24.24 14.15 18.10
CA ASP A 334 25.36 14.46 17.18
C ASP A 334 24.92 15.45 16.07
N GLY A 335 23.80 16.16 16.29
CA GLY A 335 23.18 17.09 15.35
C GLY A 335 21.87 16.59 14.75
N PRO A 336 21.33 17.27 13.72
CA PRO A 336 20.02 16.98 13.17
C PRO A 336 19.89 15.55 12.64
N GLU A 337 18.77 14.89 12.96
CA GLU A 337 18.40 13.58 12.43
C GLU A 337 16.98 13.59 11.85
N PRO A 338 16.65 12.78 10.84
CA PRO A 338 15.30 12.78 10.27
C PRO A 338 14.24 12.41 11.33
N ALA A 339 13.12 13.13 11.42
CA ALA A 339 11.98 12.69 12.24
C ALA A 339 11.30 11.45 11.67
N TRP A 340 11.53 11.17 10.39
CA TRP A 340 11.01 10.02 9.67
C TRP A 340 11.51 8.70 10.26
N LEU A 341 10.60 7.78 10.53
CA LEU A 341 10.94 6.52 11.19
C LEU A 341 11.82 5.63 10.32
N TRP A 342 11.41 5.39 9.07
CA TRP A 342 12.02 4.37 8.21
C TRP A 342 13.08 4.95 7.27
N LEU A 343 14.35 4.66 7.53
CA LEU A 343 15.47 5.18 6.73
C LEU A 343 16.03 4.13 5.75
N THR A 344 16.60 4.61 4.64
CA THR A 344 17.47 3.80 3.80
C THR A 344 18.81 3.55 4.51
N GLU A 345 19.65 2.67 3.96
CA GLU A 345 21.00 2.42 4.51
C GLU A 345 21.88 3.67 4.51
N GLN A 346 21.54 4.65 3.68
CA GLN A 346 22.22 5.95 3.58
C GLN A 346 21.65 7.00 4.56
N GLY A 347 20.76 6.60 5.47
CA GLY A 347 20.16 7.49 6.46
C GLY A 347 19.10 8.46 5.90
N LEU A 348 18.63 8.26 4.67
CA LEU A 348 17.60 9.11 4.05
C LEU A 348 16.20 8.55 4.28
N PRO A 349 15.14 9.40 4.39
CA PRO A 349 13.75 8.94 4.49
C PRO A 349 13.35 7.97 3.37
N MET A 350 13.01 6.73 3.73
CA MET A 350 12.57 5.70 2.79
C MET A 350 11.14 6.01 2.31
N ALA A 351 10.99 6.24 1.00
CA ALA A 351 9.69 6.55 0.42
C ALA A 351 8.73 5.33 0.52
N PRO A 352 7.41 5.55 0.74
CA PRO A 352 6.48 4.47 1.06
C PRO A 352 6.31 3.44 -0.06
N ASP A 353 6.54 3.83 -1.31
CA ASP A 353 6.49 2.97 -2.48
C ASP A 353 7.63 1.97 -2.55
N ARG A 354 8.78 2.28 -1.95
CA ARG A 354 9.96 1.41 -1.89
C ARG A 354 9.70 0.11 -1.13
N TRP A 355 8.73 0.09 -0.22
CA TRP A 355 8.29 -1.13 0.45
C TRP A 355 7.80 -2.21 -0.51
N ASN A 356 7.24 -1.85 -1.68
CA ASN A 356 6.88 -2.84 -2.69
C ASN A 356 8.10 -3.61 -3.20
N GLY A 357 9.27 -2.96 -3.28
CA GLY A 357 10.52 -3.59 -3.66
C GLY A 357 10.99 -4.59 -2.60
N VAL A 358 10.88 -4.24 -1.31
CA VAL A 358 11.21 -5.13 -0.19
C VAL A 358 10.36 -6.39 -0.22
N PHE A 359 9.04 -6.25 -0.37
CA PHE A 359 8.13 -7.40 -0.47
C PHE A 359 8.40 -8.23 -1.73
N ARG A 360 8.68 -7.59 -2.88
CA ARG A 360 9.03 -8.31 -4.11
C ARG A 360 10.30 -9.14 -3.94
N GLY A 361 11.34 -8.56 -3.36
CA GLY A 361 12.60 -9.27 -3.10
C GLY A 361 12.42 -10.43 -2.12
N ALA A 362 11.60 -10.25 -1.08
CA ALA A 362 11.27 -11.32 -0.15
C ALA A 362 10.47 -12.45 -0.83
N ASN A 363 9.46 -12.14 -1.65
CA ASN A 363 8.74 -13.14 -2.43
C ASN A 363 9.67 -13.91 -3.37
N GLN A 364 10.59 -13.21 -4.06
CA GLN A 364 11.58 -13.85 -4.94
C GLN A 364 12.47 -14.82 -4.17
N ARG A 365 12.97 -14.43 -2.98
CA ARG A 365 13.74 -15.33 -2.12
C ARG A 365 12.95 -16.54 -1.65
N CYS A 366 11.67 -16.36 -1.29
CA CYS A 366 10.80 -17.49 -0.96
C CYS A 366 10.67 -18.46 -2.15
N GLU A 367 10.50 -17.95 -3.36
CA GLU A 367 10.50 -18.80 -4.56
C GLU A 367 11.84 -19.50 -4.78
N GLU A 368 12.97 -18.79 -4.61
CA GLU A 368 14.31 -19.34 -4.77
C GLU A 368 14.62 -20.50 -3.82
N VAL A 369 14.16 -20.39 -2.57
CA VAL A 369 14.43 -21.40 -1.52
C VAL A 369 13.45 -22.56 -1.56
N LEU A 370 12.19 -22.33 -1.95
CA LEU A 370 11.11 -23.32 -1.82
C LEU A 370 10.71 -23.99 -3.13
N LEU A 371 10.97 -23.38 -4.28
CA LEU A 371 10.64 -23.95 -5.59
C LEU A 371 11.86 -24.54 -6.28
N THR A 372 11.64 -25.58 -7.07
CA THR A 372 12.66 -26.16 -7.95
C THR A 372 12.99 -25.19 -9.12
N GLU A 373 14.11 -25.42 -9.80
CA GLU A 373 14.50 -24.60 -10.95
C GLU A 373 13.45 -24.67 -12.08
N GLU A 374 12.90 -25.85 -12.36
CA GLU A 374 11.89 -26.06 -13.39
C GLU A 374 10.56 -25.36 -13.06
N GLU A 375 10.13 -25.41 -11.79
CA GLU A 375 8.92 -24.70 -11.33
C GLU A 375 9.07 -23.17 -11.45
N ARG A 376 10.29 -22.64 -11.25
CA ARG A 376 10.56 -21.20 -11.37
C ARG A 376 10.56 -20.69 -12.81
N LYS A 377 10.92 -21.53 -13.79
CA LYS A 377 10.89 -21.19 -15.23
C LYS A 377 9.48 -20.88 -15.73
N ILE A 378 8.46 -21.46 -15.09
CA ILE A 378 7.05 -21.20 -15.40
C ILE A 378 6.63 -19.87 -14.79
N LYS A 379 6.04 -18.98 -15.59
CA LYS A 379 5.55 -17.69 -15.07
C LYS A 379 4.49 -17.90 -13.97
N PRO A 380 4.46 -17.08 -12.92
CA PRO A 380 3.55 -17.27 -11.77
C PRO A 380 2.09 -17.51 -12.16
N GLU A 381 1.57 -16.80 -13.18
CA GLU A 381 0.21 -16.91 -13.70
C GLU A 381 -0.12 -18.24 -14.41
N PHE A 382 0.89 -19.02 -14.77
CA PHE A 382 0.73 -20.36 -15.38
C PHE A 382 1.12 -21.50 -14.45
N ARG A 383 1.68 -21.22 -13.26
CA ARG A 383 1.99 -22.25 -12.26
C ARG A 383 0.69 -22.92 -11.75
N LEU A 384 0.75 -24.23 -11.57
CA LEU A 384 -0.31 -25.02 -10.93
C LEU A 384 -0.54 -24.52 -9.49
N ALA A 385 -1.77 -24.73 -8.98
CA ALA A 385 -2.15 -24.30 -7.64
C ALA A 385 -1.22 -24.88 -6.56
N GLU A 386 -0.84 -26.15 -6.69
CA GLU A 386 0.10 -26.85 -5.79
C GLU A 386 1.47 -26.17 -5.76
N VAL A 387 2.03 -25.82 -6.92
CA VAL A 387 3.32 -25.13 -7.01
C VAL A 387 3.24 -23.72 -6.42
N ARG A 388 2.15 -22.99 -6.66
CA ARG A 388 1.94 -21.68 -6.02
C ARG A 388 1.82 -21.81 -4.51
N ALA A 389 1.21 -22.88 -4.04
CA ALA A 389 1.08 -23.18 -2.64
C ALA A 389 2.39 -23.64 -2.00
N LYS A 390 3.50 -23.84 -2.74
CA LYS A 390 4.85 -24.15 -2.20
C LYS A 390 5.67 -22.93 -1.77
N ALA A 391 5.33 -21.73 -2.23
CA ALA A 391 6.05 -20.52 -1.85
C ALA A 391 5.07 -19.43 -1.38
N PRO A 392 5.21 -18.91 -0.14
CA PRO A 392 4.32 -17.88 0.35
C PRO A 392 4.49 -16.59 -0.46
N TYR A 393 3.38 -16.02 -0.89
CA TYR A 393 3.35 -14.74 -1.60
C TYR A 393 2.65 -13.68 -0.76
N ALA A 394 3.38 -12.62 -0.43
CA ALA A 394 2.87 -11.51 0.35
C ALA A 394 2.99 -10.17 -0.35
N THR A 395 2.04 -9.28 -0.06
CA THR A 395 2.11 -7.85 -0.39
C THR A 395 1.92 -7.03 0.88
N PRO A 396 2.24 -5.72 0.88
CA PRO A 396 1.89 -4.87 2.01
C PRO A 396 0.39 -4.88 2.35
N HIS A 397 -0.48 -5.16 1.37
CA HIS A 397 -1.91 -5.26 1.61
C HIS A 397 -2.30 -6.60 2.25
N SER A 398 -1.59 -7.68 1.93
CA SER A 398 -1.76 -9.00 2.56
C SER A 398 -1.61 -8.90 4.08
N ALA A 399 -0.68 -8.07 4.60
CA ALA A 399 -0.51 -7.89 6.05
C ALA A 399 -1.77 -7.35 6.72
N ARG A 400 -2.40 -6.36 6.10
CA ARG A 400 -3.68 -5.80 6.56
C ARG A 400 -4.82 -6.81 6.45
N HIS A 401 -4.80 -7.67 5.42
CA HIS A 401 -5.81 -8.70 5.26
C HIS A 401 -5.70 -9.80 6.32
N SER A 402 -4.50 -10.31 6.55
CA SER A 402 -4.21 -11.27 7.62
C SER A 402 -4.56 -10.70 8.99
N MET A 403 -4.17 -9.46 9.29
CA MET A 403 -4.54 -8.80 10.55
C MET A 403 -6.06 -8.77 10.76
N ALA A 404 -6.83 -8.41 9.73
CA ALA A 404 -8.28 -8.36 9.80
C ALA A 404 -8.88 -9.74 10.09
N LEU A 405 -8.39 -10.78 9.41
CA LEU A 405 -8.83 -12.16 9.62
C LEU A 405 -8.47 -12.64 11.03
N TYR A 406 -7.27 -12.33 11.52
CA TYR A 406 -6.84 -12.71 12.86
C TYR A 406 -7.70 -12.08 13.93
N MET A 407 -7.94 -10.77 13.82
CA MET A 407 -8.82 -10.08 14.75
C MET A 407 -10.25 -10.61 14.68
N LEU A 408 -10.74 -10.98 13.51
CA LEU A 408 -12.07 -11.54 13.36
C LEU A 408 -12.21 -12.91 14.02
N VAL A 409 -11.25 -13.82 13.80
CA VAL A 409 -11.21 -15.14 14.47
C VAL A 409 -11.10 -14.96 15.98
N LEU A 410 -10.16 -14.15 16.46
CA LEU A 410 -9.98 -13.86 17.88
C LEU A 410 -11.25 -13.26 18.51
N LEU A 411 -11.91 -12.33 17.83
CA LEU A 411 -13.14 -11.73 18.35
C LEU A 411 -14.28 -12.74 18.38
N ASN A 412 -14.44 -13.59 17.36
CA ASN A 412 -15.46 -14.65 17.39
C ASN A 412 -15.20 -15.66 18.52
N GLU A 413 -13.96 -16.12 18.67
CA GLU A 413 -13.58 -17.04 19.74
C GLU A 413 -13.79 -16.40 21.12
N LEU A 414 -13.45 -15.13 21.31
CA LEU A 414 -13.72 -14.41 22.55
C LEU A 414 -15.22 -14.25 22.84
N PHE A 415 -16.05 -14.10 21.80
CA PHE A 415 -17.51 -14.07 21.93
C PHE A 415 -18.07 -15.44 22.34
N GLU A 416 -17.45 -16.53 21.89
CA GLU A 416 -17.85 -17.90 22.20
C GLU A 416 -17.34 -18.36 23.59
N SER A 417 -16.04 -18.20 23.86
CA SER A 417 -15.34 -18.75 25.04
C SER A 417 -15.49 -17.92 26.32
N ARG A 418 -15.28 -16.60 26.25
CA ARG A 418 -15.09 -15.76 27.47
C ARG A 418 -16.38 -15.43 28.19
N TYR A 419 -17.47 -15.73 27.55
CA TYR A 419 -18.70 -15.00 27.75
C TYR A 419 -19.86 -15.93 28.07
N GLY A 420 -19.76 -17.23 27.73
CA GLY A 420 -20.82 -18.22 27.99
C GLY A 420 -22.20 -17.67 27.64
N LEU A 421 -22.25 -16.74 26.67
CA LEU A 421 -23.37 -15.82 26.53
C LEU A 421 -24.49 -16.66 25.92
N THR A 422 -25.54 -16.87 26.71
CA THR A 422 -26.85 -17.28 26.18
C THR A 422 -27.21 -16.37 25.00
N LYS A 423 -28.06 -16.81 24.05
CA LYS A 423 -28.41 -16.04 22.84
C LYS A 423 -28.81 -14.57 23.12
N LYS A 424 -29.41 -14.29 24.29
CA LYS A 424 -29.77 -12.95 24.78
C LYS A 424 -28.56 -12.05 25.04
N ASN A 425 -27.60 -12.61 25.74
CA ASN A 425 -26.36 -12.00 26.20
C ASN A 425 -25.44 -11.63 25.01
N ARG A 426 -25.46 -12.40 23.90
CA ARG A 426 -24.79 -12.06 22.62
C ARG A 426 -25.43 -10.86 21.93
N ARG A 427 -26.77 -10.78 21.93
CA ARG A 427 -27.50 -9.61 21.39
C ARG A 427 -27.18 -8.36 22.20
N ASP A 428 -27.19 -8.44 23.51
CA ASP A 428 -26.92 -7.29 24.38
C ASP A 428 -25.47 -6.78 24.21
N PHE A 429 -24.49 -7.66 24.08
CA PHE A 429 -23.11 -7.25 23.79
C PHE A 429 -22.95 -6.64 22.38
N ALA A 430 -23.56 -7.25 21.35
CA ALA A 430 -23.55 -6.70 20.00
C ALA A 430 -24.26 -5.33 19.90
N LEU A 431 -25.30 -5.12 20.71
CA LEU A 431 -25.98 -3.83 20.85
C LEU A 431 -25.10 -2.78 21.55
N LEU A 432 -24.26 -3.19 22.52
CA LEU A 432 -23.44 -2.28 23.34
C LEU A 432 -22.08 -1.94 22.69
N PHE A 433 -21.40 -2.92 22.10
CA PHE A 433 -20.01 -2.79 21.61
C PHE A 433 -19.85 -3.01 20.10
N GLY A 434 -20.93 -3.41 19.42
CA GLY A 434 -20.93 -3.79 18.01
C GLY A 434 -20.63 -5.27 17.80
N ASP A 435 -20.97 -5.78 16.61
CA ASP A 435 -20.56 -7.11 16.18
C ASP A 435 -19.04 -7.16 15.88
N PRO A 436 -18.42 -8.35 15.82
CA PRO A 436 -17.00 -8.49 15.46
C PRO A 436 -16.62 -7.77 14.15
N TRP A 437 -17.54 -7.73 13.18
CA TRP A 437 -17.37 -7.02 11.91
C TRP A 437 -17.23 -5.52 12.07
N TRP A 438 -18.02 -4.91 12.95
CA TRP A 438 -17.97 -3.50 13.28
C TRP A 438 -16.66 -3.15 14.00
N LEU A 439 -16.22 -3.99 14.94
CA LEU A 439 -14.94 -3.80 15.62
C LEU A 439 -13.77 -3.86 14.62
N VAL A 440 -13.73 -4.87 13.74
CA VAL A 440 -12.71 -4.97 12.68
C VAL A 440 -12.79 -3.77 11.73
N LYS A 441 -14.00 -3.33 11.34
CA LYS A 441 -14.20 -2.11 10.53
C LYS A 441 -13.57 -0.88 11.19
N VAL A 442 -13.75 -0.70 12.51
CA VAL A 442 -13.16 0.40 13.28
C VAL A 442 -11.63 0.30 13.32
N LEU A 443 -11.09 -0.89 13.62
CA LEU A 443 -9.63 -1.13 13.63
C LEU A 443 -8.99 -0.85 12.26
N LEU A 444 -9.70 -1.18 11.18
CA LEU A 444 -9.26 -0.93 9.82
C LEU A 444 -9.49 0.54 9.40
N GLY A 445 -10.42 1.27 10.02
CA GLY A 445 -10.82 2.61 9.59
C GLY A 445 -11.59 2.60 8.27
N HIS A 446 -12.45 1.61 8.05
CA HIS A 446 -13.40 1.62 6.94
C HIS A 446 -14.58 2.54 7.28
N ALA A 447 -15.08 3.29 6.30
CA ALA A 447 -16.27 4.13 6.50
C ALA A 447 -17.53 3.27 6.65
N ASP A 448 -17.59 2.19 5.88
CA ASP A 448 -18.73 1.28 5.77
C ASP A 448 -18.32 -0.16 6.13
N VAL A 449 -19.16 -0.82 6.93
CA VAL A 449 -18.97 -2.21 7.34
C VAL A 449 -19.14 -3.18 6.18
N GLU A 450 -19.98 -2.85 5.18
CA GLU A 450 -20.16 -3.69 4.00
C GLU A 450 -18.90 -3.76 3.16
N THR A 451 -18.05 -2.73 3.20
CA THR A 451 -16.70 -2.81 2.63
C THR A 451 -15.86 -3.87 3.34
N THR A 452 -15.91 -3.92 4.68
CA THR A 452 -15.20 -4.96 5.45
C THR A 452 -15.76 -6.35 5.12
N LYS A 453 -17.08 -6.53 5.16
CA LYS A 453 -17.70 -7.83 4.82
C LYS A 453 -17.38 -8.25 3.40
N ARG A 454 -17.59 -7.40 2.39
CA ARG A 454 -17.29 -7.74 0.99
C ARG A 454 -15.85 -8.21 0.76
N HIS A 455 -14.89 -7.65 1.49
CA HIS A 455 -13.48 -8.03 1.36
C HIS A 455 -13.07 -9.22 2.24
N TYR A 456 -13.73 -9.46 3.36
CA TYR A 456 -13.23 -10.40 4.38
C TYR A 456 -14.22 -11.50 4.77
N LEU A 457 -15.45 -11.48 4.24
CA LEU A 457 -16.50 -12.46 4.56
C LEU A 457 -16.24 -13.83 3.94
N ALA A 458 -15.74 -13.87 2.70
CA ALA A 458 -15.52 -15.14 1.97
C ALA A 458 -14.79 -16.23 2.78
N PRO A 459 -13.68 -15.96 3.51
CA PRO A 459 -13.00 -16.97 4.32
C PRO A 459 -13.71 -17.40 5.59
N VAL A 460 -14.60 -16.57 6.14
CA VAL A 460 -15.27 -16.88 7.41
C VAL A 460 -16.74 -17.21 7.23
N SER A 461 -17.27 -17.17 6.00
CA SER A 461 -18.65 -17.59 5.74
C SER A 461 -18.87 -19.06 6.08
N HIS A 462 -17.83 -19.90 5.93
CA HIS A 462 -17.87 -21.29 6.38
C HIS A 462 -17.91 -21.39 7.91
N LEU A 463 -17.04 -20.69 8.64
CA LEU A 463 -17.12 -20.63 10.11
C LEU A 463 -18.46 -20.11 10.63
N GLN A 464 -19.05 -19.13 9.96
CA GLN A 464 -20.38 -18.64 10.31
C GLN A 464 -21.44 -19.71 10.07
N LEU A 465 -21.36 -20.47 8.97
CA LEU A 465 -22.26 -21.58 8.69
C LEU A 465 -22.09 -22.69 9.74
N GLU A 466 -20.85 -23.08 10.06
CA GLU A 466 -20.55 -24.08 11.10
C GLU A 466 -21.04 -23.64 12.48
N SER A 467 -20.77 -22.40 12.89
CA SER A 467 -21.30 -21.85 14.15
C SER A 467 -22.83 -21.79 14.16
N ILE A 468 -23.48 -21.52 13.01
CA ILE A 468 -24.94 -21.58 12.85
C ILE A 468 -25.47 -23.01 12.93
N LEU A 469 -24.81 -23.99 12.28
CA LEU A 469 -25.17 -25.40 12.28
C LEU A 469 -24.95 -26.04 13.66
N ALA A 470 -23.81 -25.80 14.30
CA ALA A 470 -23.52 -26.21 15.67
C ALA A 470 -24.51 -25.59 16.67
N ALA A 471 -24.90 -24.32 16.49
CA ALA A 471 -25.94 -23.69 17.29
C ALA A 471 -27.36 -24.22 17.01
N ALA A 472 -27.57 -24.95 15.91
CA ALA A 472 -28.80 -25.66 15.59
C ALA A 472 -28.79 -27.12 16.09
N GLU A 473 -27.60 -27.70 16.27
CA GLU A 473 -27.37 -29.10 16.71
C GLU A 473 -27.27 -29.30 18.22
N THR A 474 -27.61 -28.30 19.05
CA THR A 474 -27.41 -28.38 20.51
C THR A 474 -28.12 -29.57 21.18
N THR A 475 -27.35 -30.63 21.42
CA THR A 475 -27.27 -31.45 22.63
C THR A 475 -25.88 -32.11 22.66
N ASP A 476 -24.85 -31.40 23.12
CA ASP A 476 -24.00 -31.86 24.24
C ASP A 476 -22.94 -30.82 24.60
N GLU A 477 -22.57 -30.83 25.88
CA GLU A 477 -21.61 -29.94 26.52
C GLU A 477 -20.17 -30.46 26.36
N GLY A 478 -19.24 -29.52 26.10
CA GLY A 478 -17.79 -29.78 26.20
C GLY A 478 -17.08 -29.78 24.85
N GLN A 479 -16.91 -28.62 24.22
CA GLN A 479 -15.90 -28.45 23.18
C GLN A 479 -14.63 -27.88 23.81
N ASP A 480 -13.53 -28.62 23.69
CA ASP A 480 -12.19 -28.10 23.96
C ASP A 480 -11.94 -26.86 23.10
N VAL A 481 -11.32 -25.83 23.68
CA VAL A 481 -10.92 -24.62 22.95
C VAL A 481 -9.84 -25.02 21.95
N GLU A 482 -10.23 -25.13 20.68
CA GLU A 482 -9.32 -25.43 19.57
C GLU A 482 -8.21 -24.36 19.52
N ASN A 483 -6.95 -24.79 19.34
CA ASN A 483 -5.83 -23.86 19.23
C ASN A 483 -6.00 -22.98 17.97
N LEU A 484 -5.74 -21.68 18.09
CA LEU A 484 -5.86 -20.70 16.99
C LEU A 484 -5.12 -21.12 15.72
N ASP A 485 -3.95 -21.76 15.85
CA ASP A 485 -3.19 -22.25 14.70
C ASP A 485 -3.95 -23.35 13.94
N ASP A 486 -4.66 -24.23 14.65
CA ASP A 486 -5.46 -25.31 14.05
C ASP A 486 -6.70 -24.73 13.35
N VAL A 487 -7.32 -23.70 13.94
CA VAL A 487 -8.42 -22.94 13.31
C VAL A 487 -7.97 -22.31 12.00
N PHE A 488 -6.79 -21.68 11.96
CA PHE A 488 -6.25 -21.09 10.73
C PHE A 488 -5.89 -22.15 9.67
N ALA A 489 -5.34 -23.29 10.08
CA ALA A 489 -5.03 -24.38 9.17
C ALA A 489 -6.31 -24.99 8.56
N ARG A 490 -7.38 -25.19 9.36
CA ARG A 490 -8.70 -25.63 8.86
C ARG A 490 -9.28 -24.61 7.87
N LEU A 491 -9.33 -23.34 8.25
CA LEU A 491 -9.79 -22.25 7.39
C LEU A 491 -9.06 -22.23 6.03
N ALA A 492 -7.76 -22.48 6.04
CA ALA A 492 -6.95 -22.49 4.83
C ALA A 492 -7.28 -23.66 3.89
N ARG A 493 -7.67 -24.82 4.42
CA ARG A 493 -8.13 -25.96 3.60
C ARG A 493 -9.50 -25.71 2.98
N GLU A 494 -10.39 -25.02 3.69
CA GLU A 494 -11.78 -24.81 3.28
C GLU A 494 -11.98 -23.59 2.39
N THR A 495 -11.09 -22.59 2.47
CA THR A 495 -11.24 -21.34 1.72
C THR A 495 -10.09 -21.06 0.77
N ALA A 496 -10.43 -20.93 -0.52
CA ALA A 496 -9.53 -20.39 -1.53
C ALA A 496 -9.01 -18.97 -1.17
N GLY A 497 -7.69 -18.81 -1.16
CA GLY A 497 -7.01 -17.51 -0.97
C GLY A 497 -6.28 -17.33 0.36
N ILE A 498 -6.42 -18.28 1.30
CA ILE A 498 -5.58 -18.36 2.50
C ILE A 498 -4.42 -19.31 2.24
N GLN A 499 -3.19 -18.86 2.55
CA GLN A 499 -1.98 -19.67 2.43
C GLN A 499 -1.55 -20.17 3.82
N ASP A 500 -1.48 -21.50 3.98
CA ASP A 500 -1.00 -22.17 5.18
C ASP A 500 0.23 -23.06 4.93
N ILE A 501 1.09 -23.20 5.95
CA ILE A 501 2.35 -23.94 5.90
C ILE A 501 2.18 -25.46 5.76
N ASP A 502 1.09 -26.04 6.24
CA ASP A 502 0.93 -27.49 6.16
C ASP A 502 0.52 -27.90 4.73
N ALA A 503 -0.23 -27.05 4.03
CA ALA A 503 -0.43 -27.17 2.58
C ALA A 503 0.86 -26.94 1.75
N LEU A 504 1.84 -26.20 2.30
CA LEU A 504 3.17 -25.97 1.71
C LEU A 504 4.07 -27.22 1.80
N LEU A 505 3.86 -28.12 2.78
CA LEU A 505 4.72 -29.27 3.08
C LEU A 505 4.18 -30.62 2.58
N GLU A 506 2.86 -30.83 2.52
CA GLU A 506 2.27 -32.08 2.00
C GLU A 506 2.47 -32.27 0.49
N GLY A 507 2.67 -31.19 -0.28
CA GLY A 507 3.02 -31.24 -1.71
C GLY A 507 4.50 -31.50 -2.01
N ALA A 508 5.31 -31.81 -0.98
CA ALA A 508 6.74 -32.03 -1.08
C ALA A 508 7.22 -33.39 -0.53
N ALA A 509 6.30 -34.28 -0.18
CA ALA A 509 6.57 -35.66 0.22
C ALA A 509 6.48 -36.62 -0.96
#